data_AF-Q5HUG9-F1
#
_entry.id   AF-Q5HUG9-F1
#
_cell.length_a   1.000
_cell.length_b   1.000
_cell.length_c   1.000
_cell.angle_alpha   90.00
_cell.angle_beta   90.00
_cell.angle_gamma   90.00
#
_symmetry.space_group_name_H-M   'P 1'
#
loop_
_entity.id
_entity.type
_entity.pdbx_description
1 polymer ?
#
loop_
_entity_poly.entity_id
_entity_poly.type
_entity_poly.pdbx_seq_one_letter_code
_entity_poly.pdbx_strand_id
1 'polypeptide(L)'
;MKELEKYNTCLKRIDEFSQNLGIKKKDRTIFKMKQSENENEKCLVLENGSFDSPEPWFVIDENDEIHTLLSLQSLKNILESLKQSQKENFELRLEKAIYQQIPVDFNDVWTVAMDEIKQKAQNGTMEVSIDLEKLISKIKQEHPNLFVDMQAMIERVNQNERL
;
A
#
# COMPACT_ATOMS: atom_id res chain seq x y z
N MET A 1 -1.88 28.78 30.74
CA MET A 1 -3.12 28.07 30.34
C MET A 1 -3.03 27.56 28.90
N LYS A 2 -2.67 28.40 27.91
CA LYS A 2 -2.53 27.99 26.49
C LYS A 2 -1.53 26.84 26.22
N GLU A 3 -0.37 26.82 26.88
CA GLU A 3 0.63 25.75 26.68
C GLU A 3 0.12 24.37 27.12
N LEU A 4 -0.61 24.32 28.23
CA LEU A 4 -1.17 23.07 28.76
C LEU A 4 -2.25 22.51 27.83
N GLU A 5 -3.06 23.38 27.22
CA GLU A 5 -4.10 23.00 26.25
C GLU A 5 -3.49 22.41 24.96
N LYS A 6 -2.41 23.00 24.46
CA LYS A 6 -1.71 22.50 23.27
C LYS A 6 -1.09 21.13 23.53
N TYR A 7 -0.33 20.98 24.62
CA TYR A 7 0.26 19.69 24.98
C TYR A 7 -0.79 18.58 25.15
N ASN A 8 -1.91 18.90 25.80
CA ASN A 8 -3.04 17.96 25.92
C ASN A 8 -3.64 17.58 24.55
N THR A 9 -3.63 18.49 23.58
CA THR A 9 -4.07 18.21 22.21
C THR A 9 -3.10 17.25 21.52
N CYS A 10 -1.80 17.42 21.70
CA CYS A 10 -0.80 16.51 21.15
C CYS A 10 -0.92 15.10 21.76
N LEU A 11 -1.10 15.01 23.07
CA LEU A 11 -1.34 13.73 23.75
C LEU A 11 -2.61 13.03 23.22
N LYS A 12 -3.69 13.76 22.93
CA LYS A 12 -4.89 13.17 22.31
C LYS A 12 -4.61 12.59 20.92
N ARG A 13 -3.88 13.32 20.08
CA ARG A 13 -3.48 12.83 18.74
C ARG A 13 -2.58 11.59 18.83
N ILE A 14 -1.64 11.57 19.77
CA ILE A 14 -0.81 10.39 20.06
C ILE A 14 -1.68 9.23 20.56
N ASP A 15 -2.67 9.49 21.42
CA ASP A 15 -3.61 8.49 21.93
C ASP A 15 -4.38 7.83 20.77
N GLU A 16 -4.97 8.63 19.88
CA GLU A 16 -5.70 8.16 18.70
C GLU A 16 -4.81 7.34 17.76
N PHE A 17 -3.62 7.85 17.44
CA PHE A 17 -2.70 7.17 16.53
C PHE A 17 -2.17 5.86 17.11
N SER A 18 -1.79 5.85 18.40
CA SER A 18 -1.30 4.65 19.08
C SER A 18 -2.36 3.56 19.15
N GLN A 19 -3.62 3.94 19.36
CA GLN A 19 -4.73 3.00 19.37
C GLN A 19 -4.90 2.32 18.00
N ASN A 20 -4.74 3.06 16.90
CA ASN A 20 -4.79 2.50 15.54
C ASN A 20 -3.63 1.53 15.26
N LEU A 21 -2.49 1.70 15.93
CA LEU A 21 -1.34 0.77 15.86
C LEU A 21 -1.44 -0.40 16.84
N GLY A 22 -2.47 -0.46 17.69
CA GLY A 22 -2.59 -1.48 18.74
C GLY A 22 -1.65 -1.29 19.94
N ILE A 23 -1.04 -0.12 20.09
CA ILE A 23 -0.13 0.20 21.19
C ILE A 23 -0.95 0.69 22.39
N LYS A 24 -0.81 0.02 23.54
CA LYS A 24 -1.52 0.39 24.77
C LYS A 24 -0.94 1.67 25.33
N LYS A 25 -1.78 2.46 26.01
CA LYS A 25 -1.42 3.75 26.61
C LYS A 25 -0.12 3.72 27.44
N LYS A 26 0.08 2.65 28.22
CA LYS A 26 1.24 2.43 29.09
C LYS A 26 2.54 2.07 28.37
N ASP A 27 2.45 1.57 27.14
CA ASP A 27 3.58 1.06 26.37
C ASP A 27 4.05 2.10 25.33
N ARG A 28 3.61 3.36 25.46
CA ARG A 28 3.96 4.44 24.54
C ARG A 28 5.15 5.22 25.04
N THR A 29 6.13 5.38 24.18
CA THR A 29 7.27 6.24 24.44
C THR A 29 7.02 7.61 23.86
N ILE A 30 7.05 8.63 24.72
CA ILE A 30 6.87 10.03 24.34
C ILE A 30 8.07 10.82 24.82
N PHE A 31 8.73 11.49 23.90
CA PHE A 31 9.79 12.44 24.13
C PHE A 31 9.30 13.86 23.93
N LYS A 32 9.83 14.80 24.71
CA LYS A 32 9.72 16.22 24.46
C LYS A 32 11.06 16.75 23.97
N MET A 33 11.05 17.44 22.83
CA MET A 33 12.24 18.09 22.30
C MET A 33 12.44 19.44 22.99
N LYS A 34 13.67 19.72 23.40
CA LYS A 34 14.06 21.00 24.01
C LYS A 34 15.34 21.53 23.32
N GLN A 35 15.42 22.84 23.15
CA GLN A 35 16.63 23.53 22.73
C GLN A 35 17.78 23.26 23.72
N SER A 36 18.93 22.81 23.20
CA SER A 36 20.19 22.75 23.95
C SER A 36 20.85 24.13 24.00
N GLU A 37 21.92 24.30 24.77
CA GLU A 37 22.73 25.52 24.79
C GLU A 37 23.34 25.85 23.42
N ASN A 38 23.53 24.83 22.57
CA ASN A 38 24.01 24.95 21.19
C ASN A 38 22.83 24.98 20.21
N GLU A 39 22.81 25.95 19.28
CA GLU A 39 21.75 26.12 18.27
C GLU A 39 21.55 24.86 17.40
N ASN A 40 22.62 24.09 17.16
CA ASN A 40 22.59 22.87 16.34
C ASN A 40 22.27 21.60 17.13
N GLU A 41 21.92 21.72 18.41
CA GLU A 41 21.62 20.59 19.27
C GLU A 41 20.21 20.72 19.85
N LYS A 42 19.48 19.61 19.80
CA LYS A 42 18.20 19.44 20.48
C LYS A 42 18.33 18.26 21.44
N CYS A 43 17.79 18.41 22.64
CA CYS A 43 17.71 17.36 23.63
C CYS A 43 16.32 16.71 23.59
N LEU A 44 16.26 15.38 23.56
CA LEU A 44 15.01 14.63 23.72
C LEU A 44 14.89 14.18 25.17
N VAL A 45 13.87 14.67 25.87
CA VAL A 45 13.58 14.30 27.25
C VAL A 45 12.45 13.29 27.26
N LEU A 46 12.67 12.10 27.83
CA LEU A 46 11.63 11.09 28.00
C LEU A 46 10.59 11.59 29.01
N GLU A 47 9.36 11.81 28.55
CA GLU A 47 8.23 12.23 29.40
C GLU A 47 7.39 11.02 29.85
N ASN A 48 7.28 9.99 29.00
CA ASN A 48 6.50 8.79 29.28
C ASN A 48 7.05 7.57 28.55
N GLY A 49 6.93 6.38 29.17
CA GLY A 49 7.30 5.10 28.57
C GLY A 49 8.72 4.65 28.91
N SER A 50 9.31 3.84 28.02
CA SER A 50 10.67 3.32 28.15
C SER A 50 11.36 3.28 26.78
N PHE A 51 12.69 3.24 26.78
CA PHE A 51 13.48 2.97 25.58
C PHE A 51 13.32 1.53 25.08
N ASP A 52 12.78 0.62 25.90
CA ASP A 52 12.51 -0.77 25.50
C ASP A 52 11.05 -0.97 25.02
N SER A 53 10.26 0.09 24.96
CA SER A 53 8.87 -0.01 24.52
C SER A 53 8.75 -0.14 22.99
N PRO A 54 7.65 -0.75 22.50
CA PRO A 54 7.40 -0.89 21.07
C PRO A 54 7.45 0.44 20.32
N GLU A 55 8.05 0.41 19.14
CA GLU A 55 8.06 1.53 18.19
C GLU A 55 6.67 1.72 17.54
N PRO A 56 6.31 2.92 17.04
CA PRO A 56 7.10 4.16 17.04
C PRO A 56 7.20 4.85 18.40
N TRP A 57 8.31 5.55 18.62
CA TRP A 57 8.40 6.52 19.71
C TRP A 57 7.97 7.89 19.19
N PHE A 58 7.17 8.60 19.98
CA PHE A 58 6.62 9.90 19.62
C PHE A 58 7.51 11.02 20.15
N VAL A 59 7.74 12.06 19.35
CA VAL A 59 8.47 13.26 19.76
C VAL A 59 7.57 14.46 19.58
N ILE A 60 7.34 15.22 20.65
CA ILE A 60 6.66 16.50 20.60
C ILE A 60 7.72 17.60 20.54
N ASP A 61 7.71 18.38 19.45
CA ASP A 61 8.65 19.49 19.28
C ASP A 61 8.21 20.78 20.00
N GLU A 62 9.04 21.82 19.91
CA GLU A 62 8.79 23.12 20.55
C GLU A 62 7.62 23.90 19.94
N ASN A 63 7.16 23.50 18.74
CA ASN A 63 6.01 24.06 18.05
C ASN A 63 4.74 23.25 18.30
N ASP A 64 4.78 22.27 19.20
CA ASP A 64 3.71 21.31 19.48
C ASP A 64 3.38 20.38 18.29
N GLU A 65 4.32 20.19 17.35
CA GLU A 65 4.19 19.21 16.27
C GLU A 65 4.69 17.82 16.72
N ILE A 66 4.07 16.78 16.16
CA ILE A 66 4.34 15.38 16.54
C ILE A 66 5.17 14.72 15.44
N HIS A 67 6.36 14.27 15.81
CA HIS A 67 7.24 13.46 14.99
C HIS A 67 7.28 12.03 15.51
N THR A 68 7.79 11.10 14.69
CA THR A 68 7.97 9.70 15.09
C THR A 68 9.40 9.26 14.85
N LEU A 69 9.92 8.46 15.79
CA LEU A 69 11.18 7.75 15.66
C LEU A 69 10.88 6.27 15.50
N LEU A 70 11.52 5.68 14.50
CA LEU A 70 11.41 4.27 14.11
C LEU A 70 12.83 3.77 13.83
N SER A 71 13.12 2.52 14.16
CA SER A 71 14.32 1.88 13.66
C SER A 71 14.28 1.77 12.14
N LEU A 72 15.47 1.74 11.52
CA LEU A 72 15.60 1.48 10.09
C LEU A 72 14.95 0.15 9.69
N GLN A 73 15.00 -0.86 10.57
CA GLN A 73 14.36 -2.16 10.34
C GLN A 73 12.84 -2.04 10.32
N SER A 74 12.23 -1.32 11.27
CA SER A 74 10.79 -1.06 11.26
C SER A 74 10.35 -0.30 10.01
N LEU A 75 11.09 0.75 9.63
CA LEU A 75 10.81 1.48 8.39
C LEU A 75 10.90 0.59 7.15
N LYS A 76 11.93 -0.26 7.07
CA LYS A 76 12.10 -1.23 5.98
C LYS A 76 10.93 -2.21 5.92
N ASN A 77 10.51 -2.78 7.05
CA ASN A 77 9.39 -3.71 7.12
C ASN A 77 8.08 -3.06 6.66
N ILE A 78 7.84 -1.79 7.02
CA ILE A 78 6.66 -1.03 6.57
C ILE A 78 6.70 -0.86 5.04
N LEU A 79 7.84 -0.43 4.49
CA LEU A 79 8.00 -0.24 3.06
C LEU A 79 7.85 -1.54 2.27
N GLU A 80 8.40 -2.64 2.76
CA GLU A 80 8.26 -3.97 2.14
C GLU A 80 6.80 -4.45 2.19
N SER A 81 6.12 -4.28 3.32
CA SER A 81 4.70 -4.64 3.46
C SER A 81 3.81 -3.81 2.52
N LEU A 82 4.07 -2.50 2.39
CA LEU A 82 3.36 -1.64 1.45
C LEU A 82 3.59 -2.06 -0.01
N LYS A 83 4.84 -2.37 -0.39
CA LYS A 83 5.17 -2.86 -1.74
C LYS A 83 4.46 -4.18 -2.02
N GLN A 84 4.48 -5.11 -1.08
CA GLN A 84 3.82 -6.40 -1.22
C GLN A 84 2.29 -6.24 -1.34
N SER A 85 1.68 -5.41 -0.50
CA SER A 85 0.25 -5.12 -0.59
C SER A 85 -0.13 -4.43 -1.90
N GLN A 86 0.67 -3.49 -2.41
CA GLN A 86 0.45 -2.89 -3.72
C GLN A 86 0.53 -3.93 -4.85
N LYS A 87 1.51 -4.84 -4.78
CA LYS A 87 1.65 -5.93 -5.73
C LYS A 87 0.43 -6.86 -5.72
N GLU A 88 0.00 -7.32 -4.54
CA GLU A 88 -1.18 -8.17 -4.40
C GLU A 88 -2.46 -7.48 -4.91
N ASN A 89 -2.65 -6.20 -4.56
CA ASN A 89 -3.78 -5.42 -5.07
C ASN A 89 -3.75 -5.29 -6.60
N PHE A 90 -2.56 -5.10 -7.18
CA PHE A 90 -2.39 -5.05 -8.63
C PHE A 90 -2.71 -6.39 -9.28
N GLU A 91 -2.17 -7.48 -8.74
CA GLU A 91 -2.42 -8.86 -9.19
C GLU A 91 -3.92 -9.16 -9.16
N LEU A 92 -4.61 -8.93 -8.03
CA LEU A 92 -6.06 -9.14 -7.91
C LEU A 92 -6.89 -8.34 -8.93
N ARG A 93 -6.50 -7.08 -9.20
CA ARG A 93 -7.17 -6.27 -10.22
C ARG A 93 -6.95 -6.84 -11.62
N LEU A 94 -5.75 -7.36 -11.91
CA LEU A 94 -5.44 -8.00 -13.18
C LEU A 94 -6.22 -9.31 -13.33
N GLU A 95 -6.27 -10.16 -12.30
CA GLU A 95 -7.06 -11.39 -12.29
C GLU A 95 -8.52 -11.08 -12.61
N LYS A 96 -9.11 -10.09 -11.91
CA LYS A 96 -10.49 -9.65 -12.14
C LYS A 96 -10.71 -9.20 -13.58
N ALA A 97 -9.80 -8.42 -14.14
CA ALA A 97 -9.90 -7.93 -15.53
C ALA A 97 -9.83 -9.08 -16.55
N ILE A 98 -9.00 -10.10 -16.30
CA ILE A 98 -8.92 -11.30 -17.13
C ILE A 98 -10.23 -12.09 -17.06
N TYR A 99 -10.72 -12.39 -15.86
CA TYR A 99 -11.98 -13.14 -15.69
C TYR A 99 -13.18 -12.46 -16.34
N GLN A 100 -13.25 -11.13 -16.32
CA GLN A 100 -14.31 -10.36 -16.99
C GLN A 100 -14.35 -10.58 -18.51
N GLN A 101 -13.25 -11.00 -19.12
CA GLN A 101 -13.15 -11.29 -20.55
C GLN A 101 -13.31 -12.78 -20.90
N ILE A 102 -13.58 -13.64 -19.90
CA ILE A 102 -13.81 -15.07 -20.02
C ILE A 102 -12.63 -15.77 -20.72
N PRO A 103 -11.52 -16.03 -20.01
CA PRO A 103 -10.36 -16.68 -20.59
C PRO A 103 -10.66 -18.15 -20.93
N VAL A 104 -10.05 -18.66 -22.00
CA VAL A 104 -10.05 -20.11 -22.31
C VAL A 104 -9.13 -20.83 -21.31
N ASP A 105 -7.90 -20.32 -21.16
CA ASP A 105 -6.96 -20.71 -20.11
C ASP A 105 -6.49 -19.45 -19.38
N PHE A 106 -6.76 -19.39 -18.08
CA PHE A 106 -6.39 -18.25 -17.24
C PHE A 106 -4.87 -18.04 -17.17
N ASN A 107 -4.09 -19.12 -17.06
CA ASN A 107 -2.64 -19.05 -16.89
C ASN A 107 -1.94 -18.55 -18.16
N ASP A 108 -2.47 -18.91 -19.33
CA ASP A 108 -1.95 -18.43 -20.61
C ASP A 108 -2.16 -16.92 -20.73
N VAL A 109 -3.38 -16.44 -20.44
CA VAL A 109 -3.70 -15.00 -20.48
C VAL A 109 -2.87 -14.24 -19.46
N TRP A 110 -2.73 -14.79 -18.25
CA TRP A 110 -1.93 -14.21 -17.18
C TRP A 110 -0.47 -14.01 -17.60
N THR A 111 0.14 -15.04 -18.20
CA THR A 111 1.53 -15.00 -18.65
C THR A 111 1.74 -13.92 -19.70
N VAL A 112 0.87 -13.86 -20.72
CA VAL A 112 0.93 -12.83 -21.77
C VAL A 112 0.73 -11.43 -21.18
N ALA A 113 -0.23 -11.25 -20.27
CA ALA A 113 -0.48 -9.97 -19.63
C ALA A 113 0.71 -9.50 -18.79
N MET A 114 1.32 -10.38 -18.00
CA MET A 114 2.49 -10.06 -17.19
C MET A 114 3.71 -9.70 -18.04
N ASP A 115 3.91 -10.38 -19.17
CA ASP A 115 5.01 -10.05 -20.07
C ASP A 115 4.81 -8.69 -20.75
N GLU A 116 3.60 -8.36 -21.20
CA GLU A 116 3.26 -7.01 -21.69
C GLU A 116 3.49 -5.93 -20.62
N ILE A 117 3.15 -6.21 -19.36
CA ILE A 117 3.38 -5.30 -18.24
C ILE A 117 4.89 -5.09 -17.99
N LYS A 118 5.68 -6.17 -17.99
CA LYS A 118 7.14 -6.10 -17.81
C LYS A 118 7.82 -5.32 -18.93
N GLN A 119 7.37 -5.51 -20.17
CA GLN A 119 7.89 -4.75 -21.32
C GLN A 119 7.65 -3.25 -21.16
N LYS A 120 6.46 -2.85 -20.71
CA LYS A 120 6.16 -1.43 -20.40
C LYS A 120 6.97 -0.91 -19.21
N ALA A 121 7.27 -1.78 -18.23
CA ALA A 121 8.11 -1.44 -17.07
C ALA A 121 9.54 -1.04 -17.49
N GLN A 122 10.15 -1.86 -18.34
CA GLN A 122 11.54 -1.69 -18.76
C GLN A 122 11.74 -0.42 -19.60
N ASN A 123 10.71 0.00 -20.33
CA ASN A 123 10.73 1.22 -21.15
C ASN A 123 10.56 2.51 -20.33
N GLY A 124 10.63 2.44 -18.98
CA GLY A 124 10.64 3.61 -18.10
C GLY A 124 9.30 4.33 -17.99
N THR A 125 8.20 3.75 -18.50
CA THR A 125 6.88 4.41 -18.54
C THR A 125 6.00 4.07 -17.32
N MET A 126 6.58 3.45 -16.29
CA MET A 126 5.83 2.91 -15.14
C MET A 126 5.64 3.93 -14.02
N GLU A 127 5.29 5.16 -14.40
CA GLU A 127 4.70 6.12 -13.47
C GLU A 127 3.18 6.18 -13.74
N VAL A 128 2.43 5.66 -12.76
CA VAL A 128 1.13 6.17 -12.27
C VAL A 128 -0.14 5.35 -12.54
N SER A 129 -0.37 4.65 -13.66
CA SER A 129 -1.59 3.79 -13.75
C SER A 129 -1.65 2.94 -15.02
N ILE A 130 -1.44 1.62 -14.89
CA ILE A 130 -1.77 0.69 -15.98
C ILE A 130 -3.30 0.54 -16.05
N ASP A 131 -3.89 0.95 -17.16
CA ASP A 131 -5.29 0.69 -17.49
C ASP A 131 -5.45 -0.79 -17.88
N LEU A 132 -5.84 -1.60 -16.90
CA LEU A 132 -5.94 -3.05 -17.04
C LEU A 132 -7.02 -3.45 -18.04
N GLU A 133 -8.12 -2.71 -18.14
CA GLU A 133 -9.19 -3.00 -19.11
C GLU A 133 -8.68 -2.82 -20.54
N LYS A 134 -7.93 -1.74 -20.79
CA LYS A 134 -7.29 -1.54 -22.10
C LYS A 134 -6.22 -2.60 -22.38
N LEU A 135 -5.45 -3.00 -21.37
CA LEU A 135 -4.44 -4.05 -21.52
C LEU A 135 -5.09 -5.36 -21.95
N ILE A 136 -6.10 -5.84 -21.22
CA ILE A 136 -6.77 -7.11 -21.56
C ILE A 136 -7.52 -6.98 -22.90
N SER A 137 -8.14 -5.84 -23.19
CA SER A 137 -8.78 -5.60 -24.50
C SER A 137 -7.78 -5.68 -25.66
N LYS A 138 -6.58 -5.14 -25.48
CA LYS A 138 -5.48 -5.24 -26.46
C LYS A 138 -5.05 -6.70 -26.64
N ILE A 139 -4.82 -7.42 -25.53
CA ILE A 139 -4.42 -8.84 -25.57
C ILE A 139 -5.49 -9.69 -26.27
N LYS A 140 -6.78 -9.41 -26.06
CA LYS A 140 -7.88 -10.10 -26.75
C LYS A 140 -7.90 -9.86 -28.25
N GLN A 141 -7.47 -8.68 -28.71
CA GLN A 141 -7.35 -8.37 -30.13
C GLN A 141 -6.12 -9.06 -30.76
N GLU A 142 -5.00 -9.10 -30.06
CA GLU A 142 -3.74 -9.70 -30.54
C GLU A 142 -3.75 -11.23 -30.46
N HIS A 143 -4.42 -11.79 -29.45
CA HIS A 143 -4.51 -13.21 -29.15
C HIS A 143 -5.96 -13.64 -28.87
N PRO A 144 -6.85 -13.62 -29.89
CA PRO A 144 -8.27 -13.92 -29.71
C PRO A 144 -8.53 -15.34 -29.21
N ASN A 145 -7.61 -16.28 -29.50
CA ASN A 145 -7.67 -17.67 -29.05
C ASN A 145 -7.53 -17.85 -27.53
N LEU A 146 -7.08 -16.82 -26.81
CA LEU A 146 -6.95 -16.85 -25.36
C LEU A 146 -8.28 -16.60 -24.62
N PHE A 147 -9.30 -16.12 -25.31
CA PHE A 147 -10.60 -15.76 -24.73
C PHE A 147 -11.74 -16.51 -25.42
N VAL A 148 -12.81 -16.76 -24.67
CA VAL A 148 -13.98 -17.42 -25.21
C VAL A 148 -14.69 -16.47 -26.16
N ASP A 149 -14.85 -16.92 -27.41
CA ASP A 149 -15.74 -16.29 -28.37
C ASP A 149 -17.19 -16.76 -28.11
N MET A 150 -17.96 -15.90 -27.45
CA MET A 150 -19.36 -16.15 -27.15
C MET A 150 -20.21 -16.35 -28.43
N GLN A 151 -19.88 -15.70 -29.54
CA GLN A 151 -20.61 -15.87 -30.79
C GLN A 151 -20.39 -17.28 -31.33
N ALA A 152 -19.13 -17.71 -31.40
CA ALA A 152 -18.77 -19.07 -31.80
C ALA A 152 -19.39 -20.13 -30.87
N MET A 153 -19.51 -19.85 -29.57
CA MET A 153 -20.15 -20.75 -28.61
C MET A 153 -21.67 -20.86 -28.85
N ILE A 154 -22.36 -19.74 -29.03
CA ILE A 154 -23.81 -19.70 -29.30
C ILE A 154 -24.13 -20.39 -30.63
N GLU A 155 -23.34 -20.17 -31.66
CA GLU A 155 -23.51 -20.82 -32.96
C GLU A 155 -23.38 -22.34 -32.88
N ARG A 156 -22.40 -22.85 -32.11
CA ARG A 156 -22.22 -24.30 -31.88
C ARG A 156 -23.39 -24.91 -31.12
N VAL A 157 -23.94 -24.22 -30.11
CA VAL A 157 -25.11 -24.70 -29.37
C VAL A 157 -26.34 -24.77 -30.28
N ASN A 158 -26.60 -23.72 -31.06
CA ASN A 158 -27.73 -23.66 -32.00
C ASN A 158 -27.65 -24.73 -33.11
N GLN A 159 -26.44 -25.16 -33.50
CA GLN A 159 -26.25 -26.23 -34.48
C GLN A 159 -26.52 -27.62 -33.87
N ASN A 160 -26.14 -27.84 -32.61
CA ASN A 160 -26.32 -29.12 -31.93
C ASN A 160 -27.77 -29.38 -31.48
N GLU A 161 -28.57 -28.34 -31.21
CA GLU A 161 -30.00 -28.50 -30.88
C GLU A 161 -30.90 -28.79 -32.10
N ARG A 162 -30.36 -28.73 -33.33
CA ARG A 162 -31.09 -29.00 -34.58
C ARG A 162 -30.93 -30.43 -35.12
N LEU A 163 -30.25 -31.31 -34.38
CA LEU A 163 -30.08 -32.74 -34.68
C LEU A 163 -30.90 -33.59 -33.70
#